data_AF-A0A1V1P6M8-F1
#
_entry.id   AF-A0A1V1P6M8-F1
#
_cell.length_a   1.000
_cell.length_b   1.000
_cell.length_c   1.000
_cell.angle_alpha   90.00
_cell.angle_beta   90.00
_cell.angle_gamma   90.00
#
_symmetry.space_group_name_H-M   'P 1'
#
loop_
_entity.id
_entity.type
_entity.pdbx_description
1 polymer ?
#
loop_
_entity_poly.entity_id
_entity_poly.type
_entity_poly.pdbx_seq_one_letter_code
_entity_poly.pdbx_strand_id
1 'polypeptide(L)'
;MDWSPHKVIIQGKEQTVQSGSIVLCYSRWLFMRHFTDQALESVISLHEQAFQELGAVPEIITYDNMTTVGRHVSTDKVWINPRFERFAKEYGFKIVILPPGAKERHGKVERPFHYIENNFLAGRVFDSMEDLNNRADQWRWNIIDLKEMVTKKRKEEMEKLLEYFEKHKNHMKYALFLEKKISIGSGVVESAVRRVINLRFKGNGSLWKDKIVEGLMHLRSFFKAGRWRDLIFLSWV
;
A
#
# COMPACT_ATOMS: atom_id res chain seq x y z
N MET A 1 -4.01 -16.98 -15.10
CA MET A 1 -3.50 -15.92 -15.99
C MET A 1 -4.71 -15.25 -16.57
N ASP A 2 -4.65 -13.92 -16.73
CA ASP A 2 -5.81 -13.13 -17.12
C ASP A 2 -5.36 -11.93 -17.97
N TRP A 3 -6.26 -11.42 -18.80
CA TRP A 3 -6.04 -10.32 -19.75
C TRP A 3 -7.16 -9.29 -19.63
N SER A 4 -6.77 -8.03 -19.53
CA SER A 4 -7.73 -6.92 -19.52
C SER A 4 -7.27 -5.79 -20.42
N PRO A 5 -8.17 -5.22 -21.25
CA PRO A 5 -7.87 -3.98 -21.96
C PRO A 5 -7.84 -2.81 -20.96
N HIS A 6 -6.88 -1.93 -21.11
CA HIS A 6 -6.78 -0.69 -20.33
C HIS A 6 -6.53 0.51 -21.24
N LYS A 7 -7.14 1.64 -20.88
CA LYS A 7 -6.90 2.92 -21.54
C LYS A 7 -5.71 3.60 -20.88
N VAL A 8 -4.73 3.99 -21.69
CA VAL A 8 -3.52 4.69 -21.23
C VAL A 8 -3.23 5.87 -22.14
N ILE A 9 -2.56 6.89 -21.60
CA ILE A 9 -2.10 8.03 -22.40
C ILE A 9 -0.62 7.83 -22.66
N ILE A 10 -0.26 7.55 -23.91
CA ILE A 10 1.13 7.43 -24.36
C ILE A 10 1.40 8.56 -25.36
N GLN A 11 2.43 9.36 -25.10
CA GLN A 11 2.80 10.53 -25.93
C GLN A 11 1.62 11.49 -26.15
N GLY A 12 0.79 11.69 -25.12
CA GLY A 12 -0.38 12.57 -25.18
C GLY A 12 -1.57 12.03 -25.99
N LYS A 13 -1.50 10.79 -26.51
CA LYS A 13 -2.60 10.13 -27.22
C LYS A 13 -3.21 9.03 -26.34
N GLU A 14 -4.54 8.99 -26.26
CA GLU A 14 -5.24 7.88 -25.63
C GLU A 14 -5.13 6.63 -26.51
N GLN A 15 -4.68 5.53 -25.90
CA GLN A 15 -4.47 4.24 -26.54
C GLN A 15 -5.08 3.15 -25.67
N THR A 16 -5.66 2.13 -26.29
CA THR A 16 -6.06 0.91 -25.59
C THR A 16 -4.92 -0.09 -25.67
N VAL A 17 -4.38 -0.47 -24.52
CA VAL A 17 -3.34 -1.50 -24.39
C VAL A 17 -3.92 -2.75 -23.76
N GLN A 18 -3.35 -3.90 -24.10
CA GLN A 18 -3.72 -5.20 -23.57
C GLN A 18 -2.79 -5.55 -22.42
N SER A 19 -3.33 -5.61 -21.20
CA SER A 19 -2.55 -5.93 -20.01
C SER A 19 -2.71 -7.40 -19.68
N GLY A 20 -1.62 -8.16 -19.82
CA GLY A 20 -1.55 -9.55 -19.40
C GLY A 20 -0.96 -9.66 -18.00
N SER A 21 -1.53 -10.52 -17.16
CA SER A 21 -0.97 -10.79 -15.83
C SER A 21 -0.94 -12.28 -15.47
N ILE A 22 0.12 -12.66 -14.75
CA ILE A 22 0.29 -13.98 -14.17
C ILE A 22 0.39 -13.79 -12.65
N VAL A 23 -0.45 -14.54 -11.91
CA VAL A 23 -0.50 -14.48 -10.45
C VAL A 23 -0.35 -15.88 -9.88
N LEU A 24 0.59 -16.07 -8.97
CA LEU A 24 0.71 -17.32 -8.21
C LEU A 24 -0.33 -17.37 -7.09
N CYS A 25 -1.12 -18.45 -7.04
CA CYS A 25 -2.22 -18.60 -6.08
C CYS A 25 -1.75 -18.58 -4.62
N TYR A 26 -0.57 -19.11 -4.33
CA TYR A 26 -0.03 -19.20 -2.98
C TYR A 26 0.63 -17.90 -2.53
N SER A 27 1.75 -17.52 -3.17
CA SER A 27 2.54 -16.35 -2.79
C SER A 27 1.90 -15.01 -3.18
N ARG A 28 0.91 -15.03 -4.08
CA ARG A 28 0.34 -13.83 -4.70
C ARG A 28 1.38 -12.98 -5.43
N TRP A 29 2.50 -13.61 -5.80
CA TRP A 29 3.46 -13.01 -6.73
C TRP A 29 2.72 -12.66 -8.02
N LEU A 30 2.92 -11.43 -8.48
CA LEU A 30 2.26 -10.84 -9.63
C LEU A 30 3.35 -10.48 -10.64
N PHE A 31 3.16 -10.92 -11.88
CA PHE A 31 3.88 -10.42 -13.03
C PHE A 31 2.90 -9.80 -14.02
N MET A 32 3.26 -8.68 -14.63
CA MET A 32 2.41 -8.01 -15.60
C MET A 32 3.22 -7.41 -16.75
N ARG A 33 2.64 -7.45 -17.95
CA ARG A 33 3.15 -6.73 -19.12
C ARG A 33 2.00 -6.18 -19.95
N HIS A 34 2.29 -5.07 -20.61
CA HIS A 34 1.37 -4.40 -21.53
C HIS A 34 1.84 -4.64 -22.97
N PHE A 35 0.87 -4.96 -23.82
CA PHE A 35 1.05 -5.25 -25.23
C PHE A 35 0.06 -4.43 -26.06
N THR A 36 0.30 -4.33 -27.36
CA THR A 36 -0.62 -3.73 -28.32
C THR A 36 -1.78 -4.64 -28.70
N ASP A 37 -1.63 -5.95 -28.48
CA ASP A 37 -2.56 -6.99 -28.89
C ASP A 37 -2.61 -8.14 -27.88
N GLN A 38 -3.52 -9.08 -28.12
CA GLN A 38 -3.63 -10.34 -27.38
C GLN A 38 -3.19 -11.53 -28.25
N ALA A 39 -2.27 -11.34 -29.19
CA ALA A 39 -1.84 -12.42 -30.08
C ALA A 39 -1.11 -13.53 -29.31
N LEU A 40 -1.03 -14.72 -29.92
CA LEU A 40 -0.32 -15.86 -29.33
C LEU A 40 1.13 -15.52 -28.95
N GLU A 41 1.83 -14.76 -29.78
CA GLU A 41 3.23 -14.37 -29.51
C GLU A 41 3.34 -13.47 -28.27
N SER A 42 2.42 -12.51 -28.11
CA SER A 42 2.33 -11.68 -26.91
C SER A 42 2.02 -12.51 -25.66
N VAL A 43 1.16 -13.53 -25.79
CA VAL A 43 0.87 -14.48 -24.72
C VAL A 43 2.10 -15.30 -24.35
N ILE A 44 2.84 -15.84 -25.32
CA ILE A 44 4.06 -16.60 -25.07
C ILE A 44 5.11 -15.71 -24.41
N SER A 45 5.36 -14.52 -24.97
CA SER A 45 6.33 -13.56 -24.44
C SER A 45 6.03 -13.16 -22.98
N LEU A 46 4.76 -13.00 -22.62
CA LEU A 46 4.35 -12.76 -21.22
C LEU A 46 4.82 -13.90 -20.30
N HIS A 47 4.67 -15.16 -20.71
CA HIS A 47 5.08 -16.31 -19.91
C HIS A 47 6.59 -16.43 -19.83
N GLU A 48 7.30 -16.26 -20.94
CA GLU A 48 8.76 -16.36 -20.97
C GLU A 48 9.40 -15.33 -20.04
N GLN A 49 8.95 -14.07 -20.12
CA GLN A 49 9.43 -13.01 -19.23
C GLN A 49 9.05 -13.30 -17.77
N ALA A 50 7.85 -13.82 -17.50
CA ALA A 50 7.43 -14.18 -16.16
C ALA A 50 8.28 -15.33 -15.57
N PHE A 51 8.55 -16.38 -16.35
CA PHE A 51 9.36 -17.51 -15.92
C PHE A 51 10.81 -17.10 -15.70
N GLN A 52 11.33 -16.21 -16.54
CA GLN A 52 12.65 -15.63 -16.37
C GLN A 52 12.76 -14.79 -15.08
N GLU A 53 11.76 -13.93 -14.79
CA GLU A 53 11.73 -13.14 -13.55
C GLU A 53 11.55 -14.05 -12.31
N LEU A 54 10.70 -15.07 -12.41
CA LEU A 54 10.45 -16.00 -11.32
C LEU A 54 11.63 -16.95 -11.06
N GLY A 55 12.49 -17.17 -12.07
CA GLY A 55 13.54 -18.19 -12.03
C GLY A 55 13.01 -19.63 -11.96
N ALA A 56 11.72 -19.83 -12.23
CA ALA A 56 11.04 -21.11 -12.15
C ALA A 56 9.80 -21.15 -13.05
N VAL A 57 9.33 -22.37 -13.33
CA VAL A 57 8.10 -22.62 -14.10
C VAL A 57 7.05 -23.24 -13.17
N PRO A 58 5.84 -22.68 -13.05
CA PRO A 58 4.76 -23.29 -12.29
C PRO A 58 4.32 -24.63 -12.91
N GLU A 59 4.00 -25.63 -12.09
CA GLU A 59 3.54 -26.94 -12.60
C GLU A 59 2.21 -26.83 -13.36
N ILE A 60 1.31 -25.96 -12.90
CA ILE A 60 -0.04 -25.80 -13.45
C ILE A 60 -0.33 -24.32 -13.63
N ILE A 61 -0.82 -23.94 -14.80
CA ILE A 61 -1.30 -22.59 -15.09
C ILE A 61 -2.75 -22.67 -15.56
N THR A 62 -3.59 -21.87 -14.91
CA THR A 62 -5.01 -21.75 -15.25
C THR A 62 -5.23 -20.58 -16.20
N TYR A 63 -6.13 -20.77 -17.16
CA TYR A 63 -6.47 -19.79 -18.18
C TYR A 63 -7.98 -19.66 -18.31
N ASP A 64 -8.41 -18.45 -18.65
CA ASP A 64 -9.76 -18.22 -19.11
C ASP A 64 -9.98 -18.78 -20.51
N ASN A 65 -11.24 -18.80 -20.93
CA ASN A 65 -11.67 -19.32 -22.21
C ASN A 65 -11.23 -18.38 -23.35
N MET A 66 -10.01 -18.55 -23.86
CA MET A 66 -9.38 -17.69 -24.87
C MET A 66 -8.81 -18.49 -26.02
N THR A 67 -9.15 -18.12 -27.26
CA THR A 67 -8.78 -18.87 -28.48
C THR A 67 -7.28 -19.01 -28.70
N THR A 68 -6.49 -18.10 -28.14
CA THR A 68 -5.03 -18.11 -28.24
C THR A 68 -4.39 -19.22 -27.42
N VAL A 69 -5.00 -19.60 -26.28
CA VAL A 69 -4.52 -20.68 -25.41
C VAL A 69 -5.37 -21.94 -25.58
N GLY A 70 -6.67 -21.82 -25.35
CA GLY A 70 -7.61 -22.93 -25.44
C GLY A 70 -9.01 -22.51 -25.02
N ARG A 71 -9.99 -23.22 -25.56
CA ARG A 71 -11.40 -22.96 -25.31
C ARG A 71 -12.22 -24.23 -25.14
N HIS A 72 -13.28 -24.13 -24.36
CA HIS A 72 -14.32 -25.16 -24.37
C HIS A 72 -15.01 -25.21 -25.73
N VAL A 73 -15.03 -26.39 -26.35
CA VAL A 73 -15.79 -26.68 -27.58
C VAL A 73 -17.13 -27.35 -27.23
N SER A 74 -17.18 -28.08 -26.12
CA SER A 74 -18.41 -28.55 -25.48
C SER A 74 -18.21 -28.59 -23.95
N THR A 75 -19.24 -28.99 -23.20
CA THR A 75 -19.19 -29.09 -21.73
C THR A 75 -17.98 -29.88 -21.23
N ASP A 76 -17.65 -30.99 -21.89
CA ASP A 76 -16.58 -31.90 -21.47
C ASP A 76 -15.35 -31.88 -22.39
N LYS A 77 -15.38 -31.09 -23.47
CA LYS A 77 -14.30 -31.05 -24.46
C LYS A 77 -13.65 -29.67 -24.51
N VAL A 78 -12.37 -29.64 -24.18
CA VAL A 78 -11.50 -28.47 -24.32
C VAL A 78 -10.62 -28.65 -25.55
N TRP A 79 -10.58 -27.64 -26.41
CA TRP A 79 -9.60 -27.53 -27.48
C TRP A 79 -8.48 -26.62 -27.02
N ILE A 80 -7.23 -27.06 -27.19
CA ILE A 80 -6.03 -26.30 -26.88
C ILE A 80 -5.37 -25.92 -28.20
N ASN A 81 -4.84 -24.70 -28.28
CA ASN A 81 -4.08 -24.26 -29.44
C ASN A 81 -2.79 -25.08 -29.56
N PRO A 82 -2.54 -25.81 -30.66
CA PRO A 82 -1.39 -26.70 -30.79
C PRO A 82 -0.03 -26.00 -30.63
N ARG A 83 0.07 -24.72 -31.02
CA ARG A 83 1.30 -23.94 -30.84
C ARG A 83 1.55 -23.65 -29.36
N PHE A 84 0.50 -23.33 -28.60
CA PHE A 84 0.60 -23.08 -27.17
C PHE A 84 0.81 -24.38 -26.36
N GLU A 85 0.20 -25.48 -26.80
CA GLU A 85 0.44 -26.81 -26.21
C GLU A 85 1.91 -27.22 -26.35
N ARG A 86 2.53 -26.98 -27.51
CA ARG A 86 3.97 -27.22 -27.71
C ARG A 86 4.81 -26.40 -26.74
N PHE A 87 4.53 -25.11 -26.63
CA PHE A 87 5.19 -24.23 -25.66
C PHE A 87 5.06 -24.77 -24.23
N ALA A 88 3.86 -25.18 -23.82
CA ALA A 88 3.64 -25.75 -22.49
C ALA A 88 4.42 -27.05 -22.26
N LYS A 89 4.54 -27.90 -23.28
CA LYS A 89 5.31 -29.13 -23.22
C LYS A 89 6.83 -28.87 -23.13
N GLU A 90 7.34 -27.87 -23.84
CA GLU A 90 8.75 -27.47 -23.81
C GLU A 90 9.16 -26.95 -22.43
N TYR A 91 8.31 -26.10 -21.81
CA TYR A 91 8.54 -25.58 -20.46
C TYR A 91 8.10 -26.53 -19.33
N GLY A 92 7.34 -27.59 -19.65
CA GLY A 92 6.93 -28.63 -18.71
C GLY A 92 5.77 -28.27 -17.78
N PHE A 93 4.89 -27.34 -18.15
CA PHE A 93 3.70 -26.98 -17.36
C PHE A 93 2.40 -27.52 -17.94
N LYS A 94 1.40 -27.74 -17.08
CA LYS A 94 0.06 -28.20 -17.46
C LYS A 94 -0.87 -27.02 -17.69
N ILE A 95 -1.59 -27.05 -18.82
CA ILE A 95 -2.62 -26.07 -19.18
C ILE A 95 -3.96 -26.52 -18.58
N VAL A 96 -4.59 -25.65 -17.80
CA VAL A 96 -5.96 -25.86 -17.30
C VAL A 96 -6.85 -24.73 -17.79
N ILE A 97 -7.84 -25.03 -18.64
CA ILE A 97 -8.86 -24.06 -19.05
C ILE A 97 -10.00 -24.07 -18.04
N LEU A 98 -10.37 -22.90 -17.55
CA LEU A 98 -11.47 -22.75 -16.61
C LEU A 98 -12.82 -22.82 -17.34
N PRO A 99 -13.83 -23.51 -16.76
CA PRO A 99 -15.15 -23.59 -17.36
C PRO A 99 -15.83 -22.21 -17.41
N PRO A 100 -16.60 -21.94 -18.48
CA PRO A 100 -17.30 -20.67 -18.63
C PRO A 100 -18.28 -20.43 -17.49
N GLY A 101 -18.27 -19.23 -16.91
CA GLY A 101 -19.18 -18.85 -15.82
C GLY A 101 -18.67 -19.16 -14.40
N ALA A 102 -17.52 -19.82 -14.24
CA ALA A 102 -16.89 -20.02 -12.93
C ALA A 102 -16.20 -18.77 -12.35
N LYS A 103 -16.69 -17.56 -12.69
CA LYS A 103 -16.19 -16.27 -12.17
C LYS A 103 -16.23 -16.22 -10.63
N GLU A 104 -17.12 -16.99 -10.01
CA GLU A 104 -17.29 -17.03 -8.55
C GLU A 104 -16.23 -17.86 -7.81
N ARG A 105 -15.44 -18.71 -8.51
CA ARG A 105 -14.31 -19.43 -7.91
C ARG A 105 -13.02 -18.60 -7.85
N HIS A 106 -13.05 -17.33 -8.27
CA HIS A 106 -12.07 -16.32 -7.87
C HIS A 106 -12.27 -15.96 -6.38
N GLY A 107 -12.17 -16.96 -5.51
CA GLY A 107 -12.27 -16.80 -4.07
C GLY A 107 -11.23 -15.80 -3.60
N LYS A 108 -11.69 -14.64 -3.14
CA LYS A 108 -10.93 -13.70 -2.31
C LYS A 108 -9.59 -13.27 -2.92
N VAL A 109 -9.56 -13.07 -4.23
CA VAL A 109 -8.42 -12.47 -4.94
C VAL A 109 -8.77 -10.99 -5.13
N GLU A 110 -8.03 -10.10 -4.49
CA GLU A 110 -8.02 -8.68 -4.89
C GLU A 110 -7.88 -8.65 -6.40
N ARG A 111 -8.86 -8.08 -7.11
CA ARG A 111 -8.85 -8.00 -8.57
C ARG A 111 -7.55 -7.30 -8.98
N PRO A 112 -6.54 -8.02 -9.50
CA PRO A 112 -5.24 -7.41 -9.75
C PRO A 112 -5.38 -6.25 -10.71
N PHE A 113 -6.28 -6.37 -11.69
CA PHE A 113 -6.62 -5.32 -12.64
C PHE A 113 -7.29 -4.09 -12.03
N HIS A 114 -8.18 -4.25 -11.05
CA HIS A 114 -8.74 -3.09 -10.34
C HIS A 114 -7.64 -2.35 -9.57
N TYR A 115 -6.69 -3.09 -9.00
CA TYR A 115 -5.56 -2.51 -8.29
C TYR A 115 -4.59 -1.80 -9.25
N ILE A 116 -4.29 -2.41 -10.40
CA ILE A 116 -3.49 -1.82 -11.48
C ILE A 116 -4.15 -0.55 -12.03
N GLU A 117 -5.45 -0.60 -12.35
CA GLU A 117 -6.19 0.52 -12.93
C GLU A 117 -6.22 1.72 -11.99
N ASN A 118 -6.56 1.50 -10.71
CA ASN A 118 -6.73 2.60 -9.75
C ASN A 118 -5.43 3.10 -9.10
N ASN A 119 -4.35 2.32 -9.08
CA ASN A 119 -3.11 2.71 -8.39
C ASN A 119 -1.92 2.91 -9.33
N PHE A 120 -1.81 2.08 -10.39
CA PHE A 120 -0.70 2.16 -11.32
C PHE A 120 -1.02 3.07 -12.50
N LEU A 121 -2.18 2.90 -13.15
CA LEU A 121 -2.52 3.63 -14.37
C LEU A 121 -3.18 5.00 -14.10
N ALA A 122 -3.85 5.15 -12.96
CA ALA A 122 -4.60 6.35 -12.62
C ALA A 122 -3.75 7.64 -12.71
N GLY A 123 -4.14 8.53 -13.62
CA GLY A 123 -3.56 9.87 -13.77
C GLY A 123 -2.14 9.91 -14.35
N ARG A 124 -1.61 8.80 -14.88
CA ARG A 124 -0.24 8.75 -15.43
C ARG A 124 -0.21 8.90 -16.94
N VAL A 125 0.81 9.59 -17.42
CA VAL A 125 1.19 9.69 -18.83
C VAL A 125 2.52 8.99 -19.01
N PHE A 126 2.63 8.27 -20.12
CA PHE A 126 3.79 7.46 -20.46
C PHE A 126 4.42 7.95 -21.76
N ASP A 127 5.73 7.78 -21.88
CA ASP A 127 6.49 8.24 -23.06
C ASP A 127 6.50 7.20 -24.18
N SER A 128 6.38 5.91 -23.83
CA SER A 128 6.32 4.78 -24.76
C SER A 128 5.73 3.53 -24.09
N MET A 129 5.47 2.48 -24.87
CA MET A 129 5.11 1.16 -24.33
C MET A 129 6.21 0.59 -23.43
N GLU A 130 7.48 0.86 -23.76
CA GLU A 130 8.62 0.44 -22.96
C GLU A 130 8.67 1.19 -21.62
N ASP A 131 8.43 2.51 -21.61
CA ASP A 131 8.31 3.29 -20.37
C ASP A 131 7.16 2.81 -19.49
N LEU A 132 5.99 2.53 -20.08
CA LEU A 132 4.86 1.92 -19.39
C LEU A 132 5.26 0.60 -18.69
N ASN A 133 5.96 -0.26 -19.41
CA ASN A 133 6.40 -1.56 -18.91
C ASN A 133 7.51 -1.44 -17.84
N ASN A 134 8.49 -0.56 -18.03
CA ASN A 134 9.54 -0.29 -17.04
C ASN A 134 8.97 0.28 -15.73
N ARG A 135 8.03 1.24 -15.83
CA ARG A 135 7.35 1.78 -14.65
C ARG A 135 6.47 0.73 -13.98
N ALA A 136 5.87 -0.18 -14.75
CA ALA A 136 5.11 -1.29 -14.19
C ALA A 136 6.01 -2.23 -13.37
N ASP A 137 7.24 -2.50 -13.83
CA ASP A 137 8.21 -3.33 -13.09
C ASP A 137 8.61 -2.66 -11.77
N GLN A 138 9.00 -1.38 -11.83
CA GLN A 138 9.35 -0.61 -10.63
C GLN A 138 8.21 -0.57 -9.62
N TRP A 139 6.97 -0.38 -10.10
CA TRP A 139 5.81 -0.40 -9.23
C TRP A 139 5.58 -1.77 -8.60
N ARG A 140 5.68 -2.87 -9.37
CA ARG A 140 5.57 -4.23 -8.82
C ARG A 140 6.60 -4.51 -7.74
N TRP A 141 7.87 -4.15 -7.98
CA TRP A 141 8.94 -4.34 -7.00
C TRP A 141 8.67 -3.57 -5.71
N ASN A 142 8.30 -2.29 -5.81
CA ASN A 142 7.93 -1.49 -4.64
C ASN A 142 6.76 -2.09 -3.86
N ILE A 143 5.76 -2.66 -4.55
CA ILE A 143 4.63 -3.32 -3.89
C ILE A 143 5.07 -4.62 -3.20
N ILE A 144 5.97 -5.40 -3.79
CA ILE A 144 6.52 -6.61 -3.18
C ILE A 144 7.28 -6.23 -1.90
N ASP A 145 8.19 -5.25 -1.98
CA ASP A 145 8.94 -4.73 -0.84
C ASP A 145 7.99 -4.26 0.28
N LEU A 146 6.97 -3.46 -0.08
CA LEU A 146 5.97 -3.01 0.88
C LEU A 146 5.16 -4.17 1.47
N LYS A 147 4.82 -5.20 0.70
CA LYS A 147 4.09 -6.38 1.21
C LYS A 147 4.96 -7.25 2.12
N GLU A 148 6.25 -7.38 1.85
CA GLU A 148 7.19 -8.04 2.76
C GLU A 148 7.34 -7.25 4.06
N MET A 149 7.37 -5.92 3.99
CA MET A 149 7.36 -5.05 5.18
C MET A 149 6.03 -5.12 5.95
N VAL A 150 4.91 -5.21 5.23
CA VAL A 150 3.53 -5.30 5.74
C VAL A 150 3.10 -6.77 5.78
N THR A 151 3.79 -7.58 6.57
CA THR A 151 3.23 -8.88 6.96
C THR A 151 1.90 -8.66 7.70
N LYS A 152 0.96 -9.61 7.62
CA LYS A 152 -0.35 -9.54 8.29
C LYS A 152 -0.25 -9.21 9.80
N LYS A 153 0.88 -9.60 10.42
CA LYS A 153 1.25 -9.29 11.80
C LYS A 153 1.50 -7.80 12.06
N ARG A 154 2.08 -7.08 11.08
CA ARG A 154 2.39 -5.64 11.18
C ARG A 154 1.26 -4.74 10.66
N LYS A 155 0.34 -5.27 9.85
CA LYS A 155 -0.81 -4.50 9.37
C LYS A 155 -1.66 -3.96 10.52
N GLU A 156 -2.02 -4.83 11.47
CA GLU A 156 -2.78 -4.42 12.66
C GLU A 156 -2.00 -3.44 13.55
N GLU A 157 -0.68 -3.60 13.66
CA GLU A 157 0.18 -2.67 14.41
C GLU A 157 0.25 -1.30 13.72
N MET A 158 0.39 -1.26 12.39
CA MET A 158 0.40 -0.03 11.61
C MET A 158 -0.96 0.68 11.64
N GLU A 159 -2.06 -0.05 11.54
CA GLU A 159 -3.42 0.50 11.67
C GLU A 159 -3.61 1.14 13.05
N LYS A 160 -3.19 0.45 14.12
CA LYS A 160 -3.20 1.02 15.49
C LYS A 160 -2.35 2.27 15.62
N LEU A 161 -1.16 2.30 15.03
CA LEU A 161 -0.25 3.44 15.09
C LEU A 161 -0.81 4.65 14.30
N LEU A 162 -1.40 4.40 13.13
CA LEU A 162 -2.05 5.44 12.32
C LEU A 162 -3.27 6.02 13.04
N GLU A 163 -4.11 5.16 13.61
CA GLU A 163 -5.28 5.60 14.38
C GLU A 163 -4.86 6.41 15.61
N TYR A 164 -3.82 5.97 16.34
CA TYR A 164 -3.25 6.72 17.45
C TYR A 164 -2.72 8.09 16.99
N PHE A 165 -1.97 8.13 15.89
CA PHE A 165 -1.43 9.37 15.35
C PHE A 165 -2.54 10.36 14.97
N GLU A 166 -3.55 9.93 14.21
CA GLU A 166 -4.65 10.81 13.79
C GLU A 166 -5.44 11.35 14.99
N LYS A 167 -5.77 10.48 15.96
CA LYS A 167 -6.46 10.89 17.19
C LYS A 167 -5.70 11.93 17.99
N HIS A 168 -4.37 11.86 17.99
CA HIS A 168 -3.50 12.69 18.81
C HIS A 168 -2.74 13.78 18.03
N LYS A 169 -3.00 13.93 16.73
CA LYS A 169 -2.34 14.89 15.84
C LYS A 169 -2.36 16.32 16.38
N ASN A 170 -3.48 16.72 17.00
CA ASN A 170 -3.64 18.05 17.60
C ASN A 170 -2.73 18.30 18.81
N HIS A 171 -2.23 17.24 19.46
CA HIS A 171 -1.29 17.33 20.59
C HIS A 171 0.17 17.25 20.12
N MET A 172 0.42 16.79 18.90
CA MET A 172 1.75 16.57 18.31
C MET A 172 2.29 17.82 17.59
N LYS A 173 2.08 19.02 18.15
CA LYS A 173 2.55 20.31 17.59
C LYS A 173 4.04 20.55 17.85
N TYR A 174 4.87 19.54 17.65
CA TYR A 174 6.30 19.57 18.00
C TYR A 174 7.06 20.68 17.27
N ALA A 175 6.76 20.93 16.00
CA ALA A 175 7.38 22.00 15.22
C ALA A 175 7.16 23.38 15.87
N LEU A 176 5.94 23.69 16.30
CA LEU A 176 5.61 24.92 17.02
C LEU A 176 6.38 25.04 18.35
N PHE A 177 6.51 23.93 19.08
CA PHE A 177 7.24 23.93 20.35
C PHE A 177 8.74 24.13 20.14
N LEU A 178 9.34 23.51 19.13
CA LEU A 178 10.74 23.69 18.76
C LEU A 178 11.02 25.13 18.33
N GLU A 179 10.17 25.72 17.49
CA GLU A 179 10.28 27.13 17.08
C GLU A 179 10.24 28.08 18.29
N LYS A 180 9.33 27.81 19.24
CA LYS A 180 9.22 28.56 20.49
C LYS A 180 10.30 28.21 21.54
N LYS A 181 11.25 27.33 21.19
CA LYS A 181 12.30 26.81 22.10
C LYS A 181 11.74 26.19 23.38
N ILE A 182 10.53 25.63 23.30
CA ILE A 182 9.87 24.90 24.38
C ILE A 182 10.41 23.47 24.37
N SER A 183 10.78 22.95 25.55
CA SER A 183 11.29 21.60 25.68
C SER A 183 10.22 20.56 25.29
N ILE A 184 10.58 19.68 24.35
CA ILE A 184 9.73 18.57 23.86
C ILE A 184 10.15 17.20 24.45
N GLY A 185 11.14 17.17 25.33
CA GLY A 185 11.62 15.92 25.94
C GLY A 185 10.60 15.35 26.91
N SER A 186 10.18 14.10 26.71
CA SER A 186 9.16 13.43 27.53
C SER A 186 9.45 13.51 29.03
N GLY A 187 10.68 13.21 29.44
CA GLY A 187 11.06 13.23 30.86
C GLY A 187 10.98 14.62 31.52
N VAL A 188 11.27 15.69 30.77
CA VAL A 188 11.19 17.07 31.28
C VAL A 188 9.72 17.48 31.43
N VAL A 189 8.89 17.15 30.44
CA VAL A 189 7.45 17.42 30.46
C VAL A 189 6.75 16.61 31.57
N GLU A 190 7.03 15.32 31.69
CA GLU A 190 6.47 14.45 32.74
C GLU A 190 6.87 14.90 34.13
N SER A 191 8.13 15.29 34.32
CA SER A 191 8.63 15.86 35.57
C SER A 191 7.91 17.17 35.92
N ALA A 192 7.68 18.04 34.93
CA ALA A 192 6.95 19.29 35.11
C ALA A 192 5.48 19.02 35.50
N VAL A 193 4.78 18.14 34.77
CA VAL A 193 3.40 17.72 35.09
C VAL A 193 3.33 17.15 36.50
N ARG A 194 4.26 16.27 36.88
CA ARG A 194 4.30 15.69 38.23
C ARG A 194 4.50 16.76 39.31
N ARG A 195 5.50 17.64 39.15
CA ARG A 195 5.92 18.57 40.22
C ARG A 195 5.07 19.84 40.30
N VAL A 196 4.61 20.35 39.17
CA VAL A 196 3.76 21.54 39.09
C VAL A 196 2.30 21.17 39.30
N ILE A 197 1.79 20.12 38.64
CA ILE A 197 0.36 19.81 38.62
C ILE A 197 -0.01 18.74 39.65
N ASN A 198 0.47 17.51 39.47
CA ASN A 198 -0.04 16.35 40.22
C ASN A 198 0.19 16.46 41.74
N LEU A 199 1.39 16.87 42.16
CA LEU A 199 1.74 16.94 43.59
C LEU A 199 1.03 18.06 44.36
N ARG A 200 0.19 18.89 43.71
CA ARG A 200 -0.45 20.01 44.40
C ARG A 200 -1.91 20.25 44.06
N PHE A 201 -2.27 20.12 42.80
CA PHE A 201 -3.63 20.41 42.34
C PHE A 201 -4.48 19.16 42.22
N LYS A 202 -3.85 17.98 42.13
CA LYS A 202 -4.53 16.68 42.09
C LYS A 202 -4.58 16.08 43.50
N GLY A 203 -5.68 16.30 44.20
CA GLY A 203 -5.96 15.76 45.53
C GLY A 203 -7.44 15.40 45.71
N ASN A 204 -7.73 14.52 46.68
CA ASN A 204 -9.11 14.11 46.95
C ASN A 204 -9.96 15.31 47.37
N GLY A 205 -11.14 15.46 46.76
CA GLY A 205 -12.06 16.58 47.03
C GLY A 205 -11.61 17.94 46.49
N SER A 206 -10.54 18.00 45.70
CA SER A 206 -10.08 19.26 45.10
C SER A 206 -10.90 19.60 43.85
N LEU A 207 -11.54 20.77 43.86
CA LEU A 207 -12.26 21.33 42.73
C LEU A 207 -11.65 22.68 42.37
N TRP A 208 -11.33 22.87 41.10
CA TRP A 208 -10.73 24.11 40.61
C TRP A 208 -11.51 24.66 39.43
N LYS A 209 -11.59 25.98 39.33
CA LYS A 209 -12.03 26.66 38.10
C LYS A 209 -10.82 26.83 37.19
N ASP A 210 -10.97 26.59 35.89
CA ASP A 210 -9.87 26.60 34.90
C ASP A 210 -9.01 27.87 34.98
N LYS A 211 -9.64 29.05 34.96
CA LYS A 211 -8.93 30.34 35.06
C LYS A 211 -8.07 30.48 36.32
N ILE A 212 -8.51 29.88 37.43
CA ILE A 212 -7.81 29.97 38.72
C ILE A 212 -6.65 28.98 38.76
N VAL A 213 -6.89 27.74 38.33
CA VAL A 213 -5.84 26.71 38.37
C VAL A 213 -4.71 27.03 37.41
N GLU A 214 -5.01 27.60 36.24
CA GLU A 214 -4.00 28.01 35.26
C GLU A 214 -3.05 29.06 35.85
N GLY A 215 -3.58 30.12 36.46
CA GLY A 215 -2.76 31.13 37.14
C GLY A 215 -1.90 30.54 38.27
N LEU A 216 -2.48 29.64 39.08
CA LEU A 216 -1.74 28.97 40.16
C LEU A 216 -0.65 28.00 39.63
N MET A 217 -0.89 27.34 38.49
CA MET A 217 0.10 26.50 37.83
C MET A 217 1.29 27.34 37.33
N HIS A 218 1.03 28.51 36.74
CA HIS A 218 2.08 29.44 36.34
C HIS A 218 2.92 29.92 37.54
N LEU A 219 2.26 30.40 38.60
CA LEU A 219 2.94 30.82 39.84
C LEU A 219 3.83 29.71 40.40
N ARG A 220 3.32 28.49 40.46
CA ARG A 220 4.06 27.33 40.96
C ARG A 220 5.23 26.93 40.05
N SER A 221 5.08 27.09 38.74
CA SER A 221 6.16 26.86 37.77
C SER A 221 7.34 27.81 38.04
N PHE A 222 7.08 29.11 38.18
CA PHE A 222 8.11 30.12 38.51
C PHE A 222 8.76 29.85 39.87
N PHE A 223 7.97 29.50 40.89
CA PHE A 223 8.49 29.14 42.20
C PHE A 223 9.42 27.92 42.14
N LYS A 224 9.02 26.85 41.43
CA LYS A 224 9.84 25.63 41.31
C LYS A 224 11.08 25.82 40.45
N ALA A 225 11.06 26.74 39.50
CA ALA A 225 12.22 27.12 38.70
C ALA A 225 13.19 28.07 39.44
N GLY A 226 12.86 28.52 40.66
CA GLY A 226 13.66 29.53 41.38
C GLY A 226 13.57 30.93 40.76
N ARG A 227 12.61 31.16 39.85
CA ARG A 227 12.44 32.37 39.05
C ARG A 227 11.32 33.28 39.59
N TRP A 228 11.13 33.27 40.91
CA TRP A 228 10.05 34.04 41.55
C TRP A 228 10.13 35.55 41.26
N ARG A 229 11.35 36.08 41.14
CA ARG A 229 11.60 37.50 40.86
C ARG A 229 11.08 37.92 39.49
N ASP A 230 11.22 37.06 38.48
CA ASP A 230 10.80 37.35 37.09
C ASP A 230 9.30 37.60 36.96
N LEU A 231 8.50 36.97 37.83
CA LEU A 231 7.04 37.15 37.87
C LEU A 231 6.65 38.54 38.40
N ILE A 232 7.40 39.10 39.35
CA ILE A 232 7.14 40.41 39.95
C ILE A 232 7.38 41.55 38.94
N PHE A 233 8.29 41.34 37.98
CA PHE A 233 8.58 42.30 36.92
C PHE A 233 7.65 42.20 35.69
N LEU A 234 6.85 41.14 35.58
CA LEU A 234 5.85 40.96 34.52
C LEU A 234 4.53 41.71 34.79
N SER A 235 4.31 42.23 36.01
CA SER A 235 3.09 42.95 36.40
C SER A 235 3.20 44.48 36.32
N TRP A 236 4.26 45.01 35.70
CA TRP A 236 4.53 46.45 35.53
C TRP A 236 4.90 46.84 34.08
N VAL A 237 4.26 46.19 33.10
CA VAL A 237 4.15 46.62 31.69
C VAL A 237 2.75 46.24 31.23
#